data_AF-A0A1Y4W8S3-F1
#
_entry.id   AF-A0A1Y4W8S3-F1
#
_cell.length_a   1.000
_cell.length_b   1.000
_cell.length_c   1.000
_cell.angle_alpha   90.00
_cell.angle_beta   90.00
_cell.angle_gamma   90.00
#
_symmetry.space_group_name_H-M   'P 1'
#
loop_
_entity.id
_entity.type
_entity.pdbx_description
1 polymer ?
#
loop_
_entity_poly.entity_id
_entity_poly.type
_entity_poly.pdbx_seq_one_letter_code
_entity_poly.pdbx_strand_id
1 'polypeptide(L)'
;MDRIILENKSILLLLEESVEMYKKYYQYEKIDGTSRKIVNRIPENAFREAIANAMIHRFWDINAFIRVSMFDDRIEISFPGGLPSGMSEAEYLDGQISMIRNPIIGNVFYRLRYIEMFGTGIKRINKSYHNSLTKPQFKVYENSITIILPTVLSTASLTSEEQLIVQLFNGNLKLSRAEIEKQSHYNKAKLIRILNSLSDKNIIDKSEKGRATKYQLR
;
A
#
# COMPACT_ATOMS: atom_id res chain seq x y z
N MET A 1 -3.66 19.14 6.36
CA MET A 1 -2.63 18.11 6.12
C MET A 1 -1.30 18.82 6.08
N ASP A 2 -0.37 18.37 6.91
CA ASP A 2 0.97 18.96 6.94
C ASP A 2 1.82 18.37 5.82
N ARG A 3 2.46 19.23 5.03
CA ARG A 3 3.43 18.83 4.02
C ARG A 3 4.82 19.02 4.60
N ILE A 4 5.57 17.94 4.69
CA ILE A 4 6.96 17.94 5.15
C ILE A 4 7.85 17.65 3.94
N ILE A 5 8.94 18.41 3.80
CA ILE A 5 9.99 18.16 2.81
C ILE A 5 11.24 17.79 3.58
N LEU A 6 11.79 16.60 3.29
CA LEU A 6 13.05 16.14 3.84
C LEU A 6 14.13 16.34 2.78
N GLU A 7 15.05 17.28 3.02
CA GLU A 7 16.12 17.65 2.11
C GLU A 7 17.43 17.90 2.87
N ASN A 8 18.56 17.97 2.15
CA ASN A 8 19.90 18.20 2.72
C ASN A 8 20.34 17.16 3.76
N LYS A 9 19.89 15.91 3.59
CA LYS A 9 20.18 14.78 4.49
C LYS A 9 20.72 13.59 3.71
N SER A 10 21.45 12.73 4.40
CA SER A 10 21.88 11.45 3.83
C SER A 10 20.66 10.56 3.55
N ILE A 11 20.77 9.68 2.55
CA ILE A 11 19.69 8.75 2.20
C ILE A 11 19.30 7.82 3.36
N LEU A 12 20.24 7.51 4.24
CA LEU A 12 19.99 6.70 5.44
C LEU A 12 19.14 7.47 6.45
N LEU A 13 19.46 8.74 6.68
CA LEU A 13 18.68 9.59 7.57
C LEU A 13 17.27 9.84 7.00
N LEU A 14 17.15 10.01 5.68
CA LEU A 14 15.84 10.10 5.01
C LEU A 14 15.00 8.84 5.22
N LEU A 15 15.62 7.65 5.18
CA LEU A 15 14.94 6.38 5.43
C LEU A 15 14.46 6.30 6.87
N GLU A 16 15.33 6.61 7.83
CA GLU A 16 15.02 6.61 9.26
C GLU A 16 13.87 7.57 9.59
N GLU A 17 13.93 8.82 9.12
CA GLU A 17 12.87 9.82 9.36
C GLU A 17 11.55 9.42 8.71
N SER A 18 11.58 8.77 7.55
CA SER A 18 10.38 8.22 6.91
C SER A 18 9.73 7.13 7.76
N VAL A 19 10.53 6.26 8.38
CA VAL A 19 10.06 5.20 9.28
C VAL A 19 9.50 5.79 10.58
N GLU A 20 10.15 6.80 11.15
CA GLU A 20 9.64 7.46 12.36
C GLU A 20 8.32 8.20 12.12
N MET A 21 8.15 8.86 10.97
CA MET A 21 6.84 9.41 10.58
C MET A 21 5.79 8.32 10.45
N TYR A 22 6.14 7.19 9.81
CA TYR A 22 5.24 6.05 9.71
C TYR A 22 4.80 5.53 11.09
N LYS A 23 5.74 5.35 12.03
CA LYS A 23 5.42 4.90 13.40
C LYS A 23 4.48 5.89 14.08
N LYS A 24 4.74 7.19 13.96
CA LYS A 24 3.90 8.23 14.56
C LYS A 24 2.43 8.16 14.11
N TYR A 25 2.16 7.83 12.85
CA TYR A 25 0.79 7.86 12.29
C TYR A 25 0.09 6.51 12.18
N TYR A 26 0.84 5.41 12.05
CA TYR A 26 0.27 4.07 11.77
C TYR A 26 0.57 3.02 12.84
N GLN A 27 1.32 3.37 13.89
CA GLN A 27 1.61 2.50 15.02
C GLN A 27 0.96 3.05 16.30
N TYR A 28 0.30 2.17 17.04
CA TYR A 28 -0.30 2.51 18.34
C TYR A 28 -0.22 1.35 19.31
N GLU A 29 -0.27 1.64 20.61
CA GLU A 29 -0.30 0.61 21.64
C GLU A 29 -1.75 0.23 21.96
N LYS A 30 -2.01 -1.08 22.04
CA LYS A 30 -3.27 -1.63 22.55
C LYS A 30 -2.97 -2.52 23.76
N ILE A 31 -3.73 -2.33 24.84
CA ILE A 31 -3.69 -3.24 25.99
C ILE A 31 -4.54 -4.47 25.64
N ASP A 32 -3.93 -5.65 25.73
CA ASP A 32 -4.57 -6.94 25.50
C ASP A 32 -4.30 -7.83 26.72
N GLY A 33 -5.32 -7.96 27.57
CA GLY A 33 -5.19 -8.56 28.90
C GLY A 33 -4.24 -7.75 29.78
N THR A 34 -3.16 -8.40 30.25
CA THR A 34 -2.13 -7.80 31.11
C THR A 34 -0.94 -7.23 30.32
N SER A 35 -0.91 -7.40 29.00
CA SER A 35 0.22 -7.01 28.15
C SER A 35 -0.11 -5.84 27.23
N ARG A 36 0.86 -4.94 27.03
CA ARG A 36 0.79 -3.95 25.95
C ARG A 36 1.34 -4.56 24.67
N LYS A 37 0.57 -4.46 23.59
CA LYS A 37 0.98 -4.90 22.25
C LYS A 37 1.01 -3.70 21.32
N ILE A 38 2.09 -3.60 20.56
CA ILE A 38 2.22 -2.64 19.47
C ILE A 38 1.38 -3.16 18.30
N VAL A 39 0.45 -2.35 17.81
CA VAL A 39 -0.40 -2.64 16.67
C VAL A 39 -0.02 -1.71 15.53
N ASN A 40 0.26 -2.30 14.38
CA ASN A 40 0.57 -1.58 13.15
C ASN A 40 -0.65 -1.64 12.21
N ARG A 41 -1.19 -0.49 11.81
CA ARG A 41 -2.31 -0.42 10.85
C ARG A 41 -1.90 -0.89 9.45
N ILE A 42 -0.66 -0.64 9.05
CA ILE A 42 -0.02 -1.13 7.83
C ILE A 42 1.15 -2.00 8.26
N PRO A 43 1.59 -3.05 7.55
CA PRO A 43 2.76 -3.80 7.97
C PRO A 43 4.03 -2.95 7.82
N GLU A 44 4.75 -2.71 8.93
CA GLU A 44 5.99 -1.91 8.92
C GLU A 44 7.04 -2.46 7.95
N ASN A 45 7.14 -3.79 7.85
CA ASN A 45 8.02 -4.44 6.89
C ASN A 45 7.68 -4.08 5.44
N ALA A 46 6.40 -3.95 5.10
CA ALA A 46 5.98 -3.56 3.76
C ALA A 46 6.30 -2.09 3.49
N PHE A 47 6.08 -1.20 4.47
CA PHE A 47 6.42 0.22 4.34
C PHE A 47 7.93 0.43 4.16
N ARG A 48 8.76 -0.20 5.01
CA ARG A 48 10.22 -0.10 4.92
C ARG A 48 10.74 -0.61 3.57
N GLU A 49 10.21 -1.73 3.09
CA GLU A 49 10.58 -2.28 1.79
C GLU A 49 10.16 -1.35 0.63
N ALA A 50 8.96 -0.77 0.70
CA ALA A 50 8.47 0.12 -0.34
C ALA A 50 9.28 1.43 -0.42
N ILE A 51 9.67 2.02 0.71
CA ILE A 51 10.55 3.20 0.73
C ILE A 51 11.95 2.85 0.23
N ALA A 52 12.52 1.72 0.66
CA ALA A 52 13.81 1.26 0.15
C ALA A 52 13.78 1.03 -1.37
N ASN A 53 12.73 0.40 -1.89
CA ASN A 53 12.52 0.22 -3.32
C ASN A 53 12.43 1.56 -4.06
N ALA A 54 11.70 2.53 -3.52
CA ALA A 54 11.60 3.87 -4.10
C ALA A 54 12.97 4.57 -4.15
N MET A 55 13.79 4.44 -3.11
CA MET A 55 15.14 5.03 -3.04
C MET A 55 16.12 4.36 -4.03
N ILE A 56 16.06 3.04 -4.16
CA ILE A 56 16.99 2.26 -5.00
C ILE A 56 16.64 2.37 -6.49
N HIS A 57 15.34 2.40 -6.81
CA HIS A 57 14.85 2.32 -8.20
C HIS A 57 14.37 3.66 -8.78
N ARG A 58 14.40 4.77 -8.03
CA ARG A 58 14.11 6.08 -8.63
C ARG A 58 15.14 6.47 -9.70
N PHE A 59 14.70 7.31 -10.63
CA PHE A 59 15.61 8.05 -11.52
C PHE A 59 16.30 9.14 -10.69
N TRP A 60 17.62 9.01 -10.53
CA TRP A 60 18.44 9.92 -9.73
C TRP A 60 18.91 11.15 -10.51
N ASP A 61 18.82 11.08 -11.83
CA ASP A 61 19.16 12.10 -12.83
C ASP A 61 18.07 13.15 -13.04
N ILE A 62 16.92 13.00 -12.36
CA ILE A 62 15.81 13.96 -12.41
C ILE A 62 15.55 14.62 -11.06
N ASN A 63 15.23 15.91 -11.11
CA ASN A 63 14.91 16.72 -9.94
C ASN A 63 13.44 16.53 -9.51
N ALA A 64 13.10 15.32 -9.08
CA ALA A 64 11.77 14.97 -8.58
C ALA A 64 11.85 14.12 -7.31
N PHE A 65 11.02 14.47 -6.32
CA PHE A 65 10.99 13.81 -5.01
C PHE A 65 10.27 12.46 -5.05
N ILE A 66 10.67 11.56 -4.15
CA ILE A 66 9.78 10.49 -3.69
C ILE A 66 8.67 11.15 -2.88
N ARG A 67 7.42 10.93 -3.27
CA ARG A 67 6.24 11.44 -2.58
C ARG A 67 5.62 10.33 -1.76
N VAL A 68 5.50 10.55 -0.45
CA VAL A 68 4.78 9.65 0.46
C VAL A 68 3.50 10.36 0.90
N SER A 69 2.36 9.88 0.41
CA SER A 69 1.04 10.38 0.78
C SER A 69 0.43 9.42 1.81
N MET A 70 0.22 9.91 3.03
CA MET A 70 -0.33 9.15 4.14
C MET A 70 -1.81 9.48 4.31
N PHE A 71 -2.68 8.51 4.07
CA PHE A 71 -4.13 8.58 4.24
C PHE A 71 -4.59 7.68 5.38
N ASP A 72 -5.81 7.89 5.87
CA ASP A 72 -6.36 7.04 6.94
C ASP A 72 -6.42 5.57 6.53
N ASP A 73 -6.74 5.28 5.27
CA ASP A 73 -6.97 3.94 4.73
C ASP A 73 -5.75 3.31 4.05
N ARG A 74 -4.73 4.11 3.69
CA ARG A 74 -3.56 3.65 2.92
C ARG A 74 -2.37 4.61 2.96
N ILE A 75 -1.21 4.12 2.55
CA ILE A 75 -0.04 4.92 2.18
C ILE A 75 0.21 4.76 0.69
N GLU A 76 0.45 5.86 -0.02
CA GLU A 76 0.90 5.87 -1.42
C GLU A 76 2.34 6.39 -1.50
N ILE A 77 3.25 5.58 -2.03
CA ILE A 77 4.65 5.93 -2.26
C ILE A 77 4.88 6.03 -3.76
N SER A 78 4.91 7.25 -4.27
CA SER A 78 5.15 7.54 -5.68
C SER A 78 6.56 8.05 -5.87
N PHE A 79 7.30 7.46 -6.80
CA PHE A 79 8.66 7.89 -7.12
C PHE A 79 8.85 7.92 -8.63
N PRO A 80 9.70 8.85 -9.10
CA PRO A 80 9.83 9.04 -10.52
C PRO A 80 10.78 7.97 -11.07
N GLY A 81 10.38 7.40 -12.20
CA GLY A 81 11.05 6.25 -12.77
C GLY A 81 10.11 5.36 -13.57
N GLY A 82 10.60 4.23 -14.05
CA GLY A 82 9.80 3.31 -14.84
C GLY A 82 10.45 1.95 -14.89
N LEU A 83 9.79 1.01 -15.56
CA LEU A 83 10.38 -0.31 -15.77
C LEU A 83 11.66 -0.18 -16.61
N PRO A 84 12.69 -0.99 -16.32
CA PRO A 84 13.84 -1.13 -17.20
C PRO A 84 13.38 -1.49 -18.63
N SER A 85 14.10 -0.99 -19.64
CA SER A 85 13.81 -1.33 -21.04
C SER A 85 13.85 -2.84 -21.24
N GLY A 86 12.79 -3.41 -21.84
CA GLY A 86 12.66 -4.85 -22.06
C GLY A 86 12.07 -5.63 -20.89
N MET A 87 11.70 -4.99 -19.78
CA MET A 87 10.99 -5.62 -18.66
C MET A 87 9.50 -5.32 -18.73
N SER A 88 8.67 -6.36 -18.75
CA SER A 88 7.22 -6.23 -18.63
C SER A 88 6.79 -5.98 -17.19
N GLU A 89 5.61 -5.38 -17.01
CA GLU A 89 5.01 -5.20 -15.69
C GLU A 89 4.79 -6.54 -14.98
N ALA A 90 4.37 -7.58 -15.71
CA ALA A 90 4.17 -8.90 -15.15
C ALA A 90 5.47 -9.49 -14.57
N GLU A 91 6.59 -9.40 -15.29
CA GLU A 91 7.90 -9.88 -14.83
C GLU A 91 8.40 -9.11 -13.61
N TYR A 92 8.18 -7.80 -13.60
CA TYR A 92 8.51 -6.94 -12.46
C TYR A 92 7.71 -7.35 -11.22
N LEU A 93 6.39 -7.47 -11.35
CA LEU A 93 5.49 -7.80 -10.24
C LEU A 93 5.67 -9.25 -9.73
N ASP A 94 6.02 -10.18 -10.60
CA ASP A 94 6.33 -11.56 -10.21
C ASP A 94 7.74 -11.69 -9.58
N GLY A 95 8.51 -10.60 -9.55
CA GLY A 95 9.83 -10.56 -8.90
C GLY A 95 10.78 -11.64 -9.43
N GLN A 96 10.73 -11.89 -10.74
CA GLN A 96 11.60 -12.86 -11.43
C GLN A 96 12.98 -12.25 -11.71
N ILE A 97 13.01 -10.97 -12.07
CA ILE A 97 14.23 -10.24 -12.40
C ILE A 97 14.20 -8.90 -11.66
N SER A 98 15.25 -8.63 -10.85
CA SER A 98 15.44 -7.32 -10.22
C SER A 98 16.64 -6.61 -10.84
N MET A 99 16.35 -5.60 -11.64
CA MET A 99 17.38 -4.71 -12.17
C MET A 99 17.49 -3.48 -11.27
N ILE A 100 18.50 -3.49 -10.40
CA ILE A 100 18.83 -2.35 -9.54
C ILE A 100 19.33 -1.20 -10.43
N ARG A 101 18.66 -0.04 -10.36
CA ARG A 101 19.04 1.14 -11.13
C ARG A 101 20.21 1.90 -10.53
N ASN A 102 20.31 1.97 -9.21
CA ASN A 102 21.46 2.52 -8.52
C ASN A 102 22.19 1.41 -7.72
N PRO A 103 23.18 0.71 -8.32
CA PRO A 103 23.90 -0.37 -7.66
C PRO A 103 24.65 0.06 -6.41
N ILE A 104 25.10 1.32 -6.34
CA ILE A 104 25.82 1.85 -5.17
C ILE A 104 24.87 1.92 -3.97
N ILE A 105 23.70 2.54 -4.14
CA ILE A 105 22.69 2.61 -3.08
C ILE A 105 22.19 1.21 -2.73
N GLY A 106 21.90 0.37 -3.74
CA GLY A 106 21.47 -1.01 -3.53
C GLY A 106 22.48 -1.82 -2.70
N ASN A 107 23.78 -1.69 -2.97
CA ASN A 107 24.84 -2.39 -2.22
C ASN A 107 24.95 -1.87 -0.78
N VAL A 108 24.87 -0.55 -0.56
CA VAL A 108 24.82 0.01 0.80
C VAL A 108 23.64 -0.54 1.57
N PHE A 109 22.43 -0.52 0.99
CA PHE A 109 21.22 -1.01 1.65
C PHE A 109 21.27 -2.52 1.91
N TYR A 110 21.88 -3.29 1.00
CA TYR A 110 22.10 -4.72 1.20
C TYR A 110 23.07 -5.00 2.36
N ARG A 111 24.23 -4.32 2.39
CA ARG A 111 25.24 -4.50 3.46
C ARG A 111 24.71 -4.12 4.84
N LEU A 112 23.85 -3.11 4.89
CA LEU A 112 23.16 -2.67 6.11
C LEU A 112 21.91 -3.52 6.43
N ARG A 113 21.61 -4.55 5.64
CA ARG A 113 20.47 -5.47 5.81
C ARG A 113 19.10 -4.77 5.76
N TYR A 114 19.02 -3.66 5.03
CA TYR A 114 17.74 -2.99 4.73
C TYR A 114 16.97 -3.71 3.62
N ILE A 115 17.66 -4.33 2.66
CA ILE A 115 17.05 -5.09 1.55
C ILE A 115 17.73 -6.44 1.34
N GLU A 116 17.09 -7.30 0.54
CA GLU A 116 17.68 -8.49 -0.07
C GLU A 116 17.97 -8.22 -1.56
N MET A 117 19.01 -8.83 -2.14
CA MET A 117 19.38 -8.61 -3.55
C MET A 117 18.60 -9.47 -4.56
N PHE A 118 17.77 -10.41 -4.11
CA PHE A 118 17.15 -11.44 -4.97
C PHE A 118 15.81 -11.00 -5.61
N GLY A 119 15.53 -9.70 -5.73
CA GLY A 119 14.25 -9.24 -6.27
C GLY A 119 13.02 -9.64 -5.46
N THR A 120 13.22 -9.97 -4.18
CA THR A 120 12.17 -10.46 -3.29
C THR A 120 11.32 -9.33 -2.71
N GLY A 121 11.65 -8.06 -2.95
CA GLY A 121 10.99 -6.93 -2.29
C GLY A 121 9.47 -6.90 -2.49
N ILE A 122 9.00 -7.04 -3.73
CA ILE A 122 7.55 -7.12 -4.03
C ILE A 122 6.91 -8.34 -3.36
N LYS A 123 7.58 -9.50 -3.42
CA LYS A 123 7.11 -10.73 -2.75
C LYS A 123 7.01 -10.55 -1.24
N ARG A 124 7.95 -9.84 -0.61
CA ARG A 124 7.97 -9.55 0.83
C ARG A 124 6.88 -8.55 1.22
N ILE A 125 6.63 -7.54 0.40
CA ILE A 125 5.48 -6.64 0.56
C ILE A 125 4.19 -7.47 0.50
N ASN A 126 3.99 -8.29 -0.53
CA ASN A 126 2.81 -9.16 -0.66
C ASN A 126 2.67 -10.14 0.52
N LYS A 127 3.77 -10.78 0.95
CA LYS A 127 3.79 -11.70 2.10
C LYS A 127 3.39 -11.01 3.40
N SER A 128 3.74 -9.74 3.59
CA SER A 128 3.34 -8.97 4.77
C SER A 128 1.81 -8.80 4.87
N TYR A 129 1.08 -8.97 3.76
CA TYR A 129 -0.37 -8.89 3.68
C TYR A 129 -1.05 -10.26 3.51
N HIS A 130 -0.36 -11.39 3.69
CA HIS A 130 -0.93 -12.72 3.40
C HIS A 130 -2.28 -12.97 4.11
N ASN A 131 -2.40 -12.61 5.38
CA ASN A 131 -3.63 -12.76 6.18
C ASN A 131 -4.62 -11.59 6.07
N SER A 132 -4.30 -10.56 5.29
CA SER A 132 -5.18 -9.40 5.12
C SER A 132 -6.14 -9.59 3.95
N LEU A 133 -7.37 -9.10 4.09
CA LEU A 133 -8.32 -9.04 2.97
C LEU A 133 -7.89 -8.03 1.91
N THR A 134 -7.27 -6.95 2.34
CA THR A 134 -6.70 -5.91 1.49
C THR A 134 -5.30 -6.26 1.05
N LYS A 135 -5.01 -6.04 -0.23
CA LYS A 135 -3.70 -6.33 -0.82
C LYS A 135 -3.02 -5.05 -1.33
N PRO A 136 -1.69 -4.97 -1.23
CA PRO A 136 -0.94 -3.85 -1.78
C PRO A 136 -1.11 -3.81 -3.31
N GLN A 137 -1.02 -2.61 -3.88
CA GLN A 137 -1.12 -2.40 -5.32
C GLN A 137 0.15 -1.72 -5.83
N PHE A 138 0.51 -2.03 -7.06
CA PHE A 138 1.66 -1.46 -7.73
C PHE A 138 1.13 -0.88 -9.03
N LYS A 139 1.25 0.44 -9.20
CA LYS A 139 0.86 1.13 -10.42
C LYS A 139 2.12 1.56 -11.14
N VAL A 140 2.32 0.98 -12.31
CA VAL A 140 3.43 1.31 -13.19
C VAL A 140 2.93 2.28 -14.26
N TYR A 141 3.56 3.44 -14.34
CA TYR A 141 3.39 4.40 -15.42
C TYR A 141 4.68 4.50 -16.22
N GLU A 142 4.63 5.19 -17.35
CA GLU A 142 5.80 5.41 -18.20
C GLU A 142 6.97 6.05 -17.44
N ASN A 143 6.67 7.07 -16.62
CA ASN A 143 7.67 7.89 -15.92
C ASN A 143 7.48 7.93 -14.40
N SER A 144 6.59 7.12 -13.83
CA SER A 144 6.53 6.94 -12.38
C SER A 144 6.08 5.54 -11.98
N ILE A 145 6.47 5.13 -10.78
CA ILE A 145 5.93 3.94 -10.12
C ILE A 145 5.28 4.40 -8.81
N THR A 146 4.10 3.86 -8.51
CA THR A 146 3.40 4.11 -7.25
C THR A 146 3.11 2.79 -6.54
N ILE A 147 3.60 2.66 -5.31
CA ILE A 147 3.30 1.55 -4.41
C ILE A 147 2.21 1.99 -3.44
N ILE A 148 1.11 1.26 -3.38
CA ILE A 148 -0.04 1.54 -2.52
C ILE A 148 -0.12 0.45 -1.45
N LEU A 149 0.00 0.86 -0.19
CA LEU A 149 -0.05 0.00 0.98
C LEU A 149 -1.35 0.29 1.76
N PRO A 150 -2.40 -0.54 1.63
CA PRO A 150 -3.64 -0.34 2.37
C PRO A 150 -3.49 -0.72 3.84
N THR A 151 -4.35 -0.22 4.71
CA THR A 151 -4.44 -0.71 6.10
C THR A 151 -4.86 -2.17 6.13
N VAL A 152 -4.39 -2.92 7.12
CA VAL A 152 -4.66 -4.36 7.27
C VAL A 152 -6.08 -4.56 7.76
N LEU A 153 -6.92 -5.12 6.90
CA LEU A 153 -8.25 -5.59 7.28
C LEU A 153 -8.24 -7.10 7.57
N SER A 154 -8.74 -7.47 8.76
CA SER A 154 -8.87 -8.86 9.23
C SER A 154 -10.26 -9.42 8.95
N THR A 155 -10.34 -10.74 8.75
CA THR A 155 -11.57 -11.49 8.50
C THR A 155 -12.43 -11.70 9.74
N ALA A 156 -11.87 -11.56 10.94
CA ALA A 156 -12.49 -12.01 12.19
C ALA A 156 -13.87 -11.39 12.49
N SER A 157 -14.15 -10.19 11.98
CA SER A 157 -15.41 -9.45 12.20
C SER A 157 -16.35 -9.43 10.99
N LEU A 158 -16.00 -10.11 9.90
CA LEU A 158 -16.69 -10.03 8.61
C LEU A 158 -17.27 -11.38 8.19
N THR A 159 -18.50 -11.37 7.71
CA THR A 159 -19.14 -12.53 7.07
C THR A 159 -18.49 -12.83 5.71
N SER A 160 -18.65 -14.05 5.19
CA SER A 160 -18.10 -14.42 3.87
C SER A 160 -18.56 -13.49 2.74
N GLU A 161 -19.78 -12.97 2.82
CA GLU A 161 -20.32 -12.01 1.83
C GLU A 161 -19.65 -10.64 1.95
N GLU A 162 -19.42 -10.17 3.17
CA GLU A 162 -18.71 -8.91 3.43
C GLU A 162 -17.24 -9.01 3.01
N GLN A 163 -16.58 -10.14 3.30
CA GLN A 163 -15.21 -10.41 2.88
C GLN A 163 -15.07 -10.36 1.36
N LEU A 164 -16.01 -10.97 0.62
CA LEU A 164 -16.02 -10.90 -0.84
C LEU A 164 -16.09 -9.45 -1.33
N ILE A 165 -17.02 -8.65 -0.79
CA ILE A 165 -17.16 -7.23 -1.20
C ILE A 165 -15.89 -6.43 -0.90
N VAL A 166 -15.26 -6.63 0.27
CA VAL A 166 -13.99 -5.96 0.61
C VAL A 166 -12.89 -6.34 -0.37
N GLN A 167 -12.82 -7.61 -0.78
CA GLN A 167 -11.81 -8.08 -1.73
C GLN A 167 -11.96 -7.45 -3.13
N LEU A 168 -13.16 -7.03 -3.54
CA LEU A 168 -13.36 -6.35 -4.83
C LEU A 168 -12.65 -4.99 -4.91
N PHE A 169 -12.37 -4.37 -3.77
CA PHE A 169 -11.58 -3.13 -3.70
C PHE A 169 -10.07 -3.36 -3.92
N ASN A 170 -9.60 -4.62 -3.94
CA ASN A 170 -8.23 -4.91 -4.35
C ASN A 170 -8.05 -4.58 -5.84
N GLY A 171 -7.20 -3.62 -6.15
CA GLY A 171 -7.00 -3.05 -7.49
C GLY A 171 -7.83 -1.79 -7.77
N ASN A 172 -8.84 -1.48 -6.95
CA ASN A 172 -9.78 -0.37 -7.20
C ASN A 172 -9.86 0.57 -6.01
N LEU A 173 -9.46 1.84 -6.20
CA LEU A 173 -9.57 2.85 -5.14
C LEU A 173 -11.03 3.22 -4.81
N LYS A 174 -11.89 3.20 -5.83
CA LYS A 174 -13.31 3.54 -5.72
C LYS A 174 -14.13 2.63 -6.62
N LEU A 175 -15.26 2.16 -6.13
CA LEU A 175 -16.22 1.36 -6.91
C LEU A 175 -17.63 1.91 -6.77
N SER A 176 -18.33 2.04 -7.88
CA SER A 176 -19.76 2.30 -7.90
C SER A 176 -20.55 1.05 -7.52
N ARG A 177 -21.79 1.24 -7.06
CA ARG A 177 -22.69 0.12 -6.78
C ARG A 177 -22.84 -0.81 -7.99
N ALA A 178 -22.95 -0.27 -9.20
CA ALA A 178 -23.14 -1.06 -10.42
C ALA A 178 -21.92 -1.95 -10.73
N GLU A 179 -20.71 -1.45 -10.49
CA GLU A 179 -19.49 -2.25 -10.64
C GLU A 179 -19.43 -3.38 -9.61
N ILE A 180 -19.80 -3.09 -8.36
CA ILE A 180 -19.84 -4.08 -7.29
C ILE A 180 -20.91 -5.16 -7.60
N GLU A 181 -22.11 -4.78 -8.05
CA GLU A 181 -23.16 -5.73 -8.46
C GLU A 181 -22.69 -6.65 -9.58
N LYS A 182 -22.00 -6.09 -10.59
CA LYS A 182 -21.49 -6.85 -11.73
C LYS A 182 -20.43 -7.87 -11.32
N GLN A 183 -19.54 -7.50 -10.40
CA GLN A 183 -18.44 -8.36 -9.95
C GLN A 183 -18.86 -9.38 -8.88
N SER A 184 -19.79 -9.01 -7.98
CA SER A 184 -20.24 -9.89 -6.91
C SER A 184 -21.41 -10.80 -7.31
N HIS A 185 -22.07 -10.51 -8.43
CA HIS A 185 -23.31 -11.17 -8.89
C HIS A 185 -24.45 -11.14 -7.86
N TYR A 186 -24.44 -10.20 -6.93
CA TYR A 186 -25.51 -10.02 -5.94
C TYR A 186 -26.62 -9.13 -6.47
N ASN A 187 -27.86 -9.45 -6.09
CA ASN A 187 -28.99 -8.57 -6.37
C ASN A 187 -28.88 -7.26 -5.57
N LYS A 188 -29.54 -6.22 -6.07
CA LYS A 188 -29.48 -4.86 -5.52
C LYS A 188 -29.86 -4.79 -4.03
N ALA A 189 -30.92 -5.48 -3.62
CA ALA A 189 -31.40 -5.44 -2.24
C ALA A 189 -30.37 -6.03 -1.26
N LYS A 190 -29.80 -7.19 -1.61
CA LYS A 190 -28.77 -7.86 -0.84
C LYS A 190 -27.50 -7.02 -0.75
N LEU A 191 -27.06 -6.44 -1.87
CA LEU A 191 -25.86 -5.61 -1.87
C LEU A 191 -26.00 -4.37 -0.99
N ILE A 192 -27.14 -3.67 -1.06
CA ILE A 192 -27.37 -2.49 -0.21
C ILE A 192 -27.28 -2.85 1.28
N ARG A 193 -27.82 -4.00 1.69
CA ARG A 193 -27.71 -4.49 3.07
C ARG A 193 -26.25 -4.72 3.49
N ILE A 194 -25.45 -5.37 2.62
CA ILE A 194 -24.04 -5.64 2.88
C ILE A 194 -23.23 -4.34 2.95
N LEU A 195 -23.45 -3.41 2.01
CA LEU A 195 -22.75 -2.12 1.98
C LEU A 195 -23.08 -1.26 3.21
N ASN A 196 -24.33 -1.26 3.68
CA ASN A 196 -24.69 -0.57 4.91
C ASN A 196 -24.02 -1.22 6.13
N SER A 197 -24.04 -2.56 6.23
CA SER A 197 -23.33 -3.28 7.30
C SER A 197 -21.82 -2.96 7.33
N LEU A 198 -21.17 -2.95 6.17
CA LEU A 198 -19.76 -2.57 6.06
C LEU A 198 -19.50 -1.10 6.44
N SER A 199 -20.43 -0.21 6.11
CA SER A 199 -20.34 1.21 6.48
C SER A 199 -20.52 1.40 7.99
N ASP A 200 -21.48 0.69 8.61
CA ASP A 200 -21.71 0.69 10.06
C ASP A 200 -20.50 0.14 10.83
N LYS A 201 -19.80 -0.85 10.25
CA LYS A 201 -18.54 -1.39 10.77
C LYS A 201 -17.32 -0.47 10.51
N ASN A 202 -17.50 0.71 9.92
CA ASN A 202 -16.45 1.65 9.52
C ASN A 202 -15.39 1.05 8.58
N ILE A 203 -15.79 0.11 7.71
CA ILE A 203 -14.89 -0.53 6.72
C ILE A 203 -14.91 0.22 5.40
N ILE A 204 -16.06 0.80 5.03
CA ILE A 204 -16.23 1.55 3.77
C ILE A 204 -16.90 2.89 4.01
N ASP A 205 -16.56 3.86 3.16
CA ASP A 205 -17.17 5.18 3.10
C ASP A 205 -17.76 5.49 1.71
N LYS A 206 -18.80 6.34 1.71
CA LYS A 206 -19.42 6.89 0.49
C LYS A 206 -18.68 8.16 0.09
N SER A 207 -17.93 8.10 -1.00
CA SER A 207 -17.07 9.21 -1.47
C SER A 207 -17.84 10.36 -2.16
N GLU A 208 -19.00 10.10 -2.76
CA GLU A 208 -19.82 11.10 -3.47
C GLU A 208 -21.33 10.87 -3.20
N LYS A 209 -22.10 11.95 -2.97
CA LYS A 209 -23.56 11.89 -2.77
C LYS A 209 -24.27 12.20 -4.09
N GLY A 210 -25.05 11.25 -4.64
CA GLY A 210 -25.88 11.46 -5.84
C GLY A 210 -26.00 10.23 -6.76
N ARG A 211 -26.38 10.45 -8.03
CA ARG A 211 -26.52 9.38 -9.06
C ARG A 211 -25.21 8.61 -9.32
N ALA A 212 -24.06 9.16 -8.94
CA ALA A 212 -22.72 8.56 -9.07
C ALA A 212 -22.11 8.12 -7.72
N THR A 213 -22.91 7.65 -6.76
CA THR A 213 -22.39 7.22 -5.46
C THR A 213 -21.34 6.12 -5.62
N LYS A 214 -20.10 6.43 -5.23
CA LYS A 214 -18.96 5.51 -5.19
C LYS A 214 -18.55 5.22 -3.75
N TYR A 215 -18.17 3.98 -3.52
CA TYR A 215 -17.67 3.45 -2.25
C TYR A 215 -16.15 3.37 -2.31
N GLN A 216 -15.49 3.51 -1.16
CA GLN A 216 -14.06 3.30 -0.97
C GLN A 216 -13.81 2.68 0.42
N LEU A 217 -12.66 2.03 0.60
CA LEU A 217 -12.22 1.57 1.93
C LEU A 217 -11.89 2.77 2.83
N ARG A 218 -12.00 2.57 4.14
CA ARG A 218 -11.71 3.56 5.17
C ARG A 218 -10.43 3.25 5.95
#